data_AF-A0A4Q8QXX0-F1
#
_entry.id   AF-A0A4Q8QXX0-F1
#
_cell.length_a   1.000
_cell.length_b   1.000
_cell.length_c   1.000
_cell.angle_alpha   90.00
_cell.angle_beta   90.00
_cell.angle_gamma   90.00
#
_symmetry.space_group_name_H-M   'P 1'
#
loop_
_entity.id
_entity.type
_entity.pdbx_description
1 polymer ?
#
loop_
_entity_poly.entity_id
_entity_poly.type
_entity_poly.pdbx_seq_one_letter_code
_entity_poly.pdbx_strand_id
1 'polypeptide(L)' 'MKGNIFNSKGIHVGVIVGREIFDRNGTKLYDLKGINIYRLSGELVGHLSDASGSDKRLDKATDRLFR' A
#
# COMPACT_ATOMS: atom_id res chain seq x y z
N MET A 1 -11.13 8.45 -1.78
CA MET A 1 -9.97 8.42 -2.71
C MET A 1 -9.64 6.96 -3.00
N LYS A 2 -9.48 6.60 -4.27
CA LYS A 2 -9.04 5.28 -4.71
C LYS A 2 -7.74 5.45 -5.49
N GLY A 3 -6.78 4.55 -5.30
CA GLY A 3 -5.50 4.61 -6.01
C GLY A 3 -4.86 3.24 -6.14
N ASN A 4 -4.13 3.00 -7.22
CA ASN A 4 -3.40 1.77 -7.42
C ASN A 4 -2.06 1.84 -6.66
N ILE A 5 -1.62 0.70 -6.12
CA ILE A 5 -0.32 0.54 -5.48
C ILE A 5 0.60 -0.23 -6.42
N PHE A 6 1.75 0.35 -6.70
CA PHE A 6 2.82 -0.28 -7.45
C PHE A 6 4.03 -0.49 -6.55
N ASN A 7 4.70 -1.63 -6.69
CA ASN A 7 5.98 -1.85 -6.02
C ASN A 7 7.10 -1.02 -6.70
N SER A 8 8.32 -1.06 -6.14
CA SER A 8 9.46 -0.29 -6.66
C SER A 8 9.84 -0.63 -8.12
N LYS A 9 9.41 -1.80 -8.62
CA LYS A 9 9.58 -2.25 -10.01
C LYS A 9 8.44 -1.83 -10.94
N GLY A 10 7.42 -1.12 -10.44
CA GLY A 10 6.25 -0.71 -11.21
C GLY A 10 5.21 -1.82 -11.40
N ILE A 11 5.27 -2.91 -10.64
CA ILE A 11 4.27 -3.99 -10.70
C ILE A 11 3.09 -3.61 -9.82
N HIS A 12 1.87 -3.70 -10.36
CA HIS A 12 0.64 -3.48 -9.61
C HIS A 12 0.43 -4.59 -8.57
N VAL A 13 0.39 -4.21 -7.30
CA VAL A 13 0.33 -5.16 -6.17
C VAL A 13 -0.94 -5.05 -5.33
N GLY A 14 -1.71 -3.97 -5.47
CA GLY A 14 -2.94 -3.80 -4.71
C GLY A 14 -3.54 -2.42 -4.93
N VAL A 15 -4.62 -2.14 -4.19
CA VAL A 15 -5.36 -0.89 -4.31
C VAL A 15 -5.60 -0.27 -2.93
N ILE A 16 -5.56 1.06 -2.87
CA ILE A 16 -6.02 1.84 -1.73
C ILE A 16 -7.45 2.25 -1.98
N VAL A 17 -8.30 2.04 -0.98
CA VAL A 17 -9.66 2.61 -0.92
C VAL A 17 -9.81 3.32 0.41
N GLY A 18 -9.86 4.66 0.37
CA GLY A 18 -9.90 5.47 1.59
C GLY A 18 -8.61 5.34 2.39
N ARG A 19 -8.69 4.66 3.53
CA ARG A 19 -7.57 4.39 4.46
C ARG A 19 -7.21 2.90 4.53
N GLU A 20 -7.71 2.11 3.60
CA GLU A 20 -7.55 0.66 3.60
C GLU A 20 -6.81 0.23 2.35
N ILE A 21 -5.98 -0.81 2.48
CA ILE A 21 -5.23 -1.40 1.40
C ILE A 21 -5.74 -2.82 1.17
N PHE A 22 -6.04 -3.13 -0.08
CA PHE A 22 -6.53 -4.41 -0.53
C PHE A 22 -5.54 -5.04 -1.50
N ASP A 23 -5.51 -6.36 -1.51
CA ASP A 23 -4.88 -7.12 -2.59
C ASP A 23 -5.67 -6.96 -3.90
N ARG A 24 -5.20 -7.61 -4.97
CA ARG A 24 -5.88 -7.60 -6.29
C ARG A 24 -7.20 -8.38 -6.31
N ASN A 25 -7.45 -9.24 -5.33
CA ASN A 25 -8.67 -10.04 -5.20
C ASN A 25 -9.74 -9.33 -4.33
N GLY A 26 -9.42 -8.18 -3.73
CA GLY A 26 -10.30 -7.44 -2.84
C GLY A 26 -10.20 -7.84 -1.37
N THR A 27 -9.21 -8.64 -0.98
CA THR A 27 -8.94 -8.96 0.43
C THR A 27 -8.22 -7.80 1.09
N LYS A 28 -8.74 -7.33 2.22
CA LYS A 28 -8.07 -6.29 3.02
C LYS A 28 -6.77 -6.86 3.61
N LEU A 29 -5.66 -6.20 3.31
CA LEU A 29 -4.33 -6.58 3.82
C LEU A 29 -3.86 -5.66 4.96
N TYR A 30 -4.03 -4.35 4.77
CA TYR A 30 -3.40 -3.33 5.63
C TYR A 30 -4.30 -2.11 5.83
N ASP A 31 -3.98 -1.35 6.87
CA ASP A 31 -4.50 0.00 7.08
C ASP A 31 -3.42 1.04 6.72
N LEU A 32 -3.87 2.17 6.18
CA LEU A 32 -3.03 3.29 5.79
C LEU A 32 -3.34 4.50 6.68
N LYS A 33 -2.30 5.04 7.33
CA LYS A 33 -2.37 6.29 8.10
C LYS A 33 -1.33 7.26 7.56
N GLY A 34 -1.78 8.25 6.79
CA GLY A 34 -0.88 9.11 6.01
C GLY A 34 -0.18 8.28 4.94
N ILE A 35 1.14 8.18 5.00
CA ILE A 35 1.94 7.31 4.12
C ILE A 35 2.29 5.96 4.76
N ASN A 36 2.02 5.79 6.06
CA ASN A 36 2.45 4.62 6.81
C ASN A 36 1.45 3.46 6.67
N ILE A 37 1.98 2.27 6.43
CA ILE A 37 1.24 1.02 6.23
C ILE A 37 1.31 0.19 7.51
N TYR A 38 0.15 -0.19 8.00
CA TYR A 38 -0.01 -0.97 9.23
C TYR A 38 -0.70 -2.30 8.94
N ARG A 39 -0.27 -3.38 9.62
CA ARG A 39 -1.09 -4.59 9.71
C ARG A 39 -2.41 -4.28 10.40
N LEU A 40 -3.39 -5.16 10.19
CA LEU A 40 -4.66 -5.13 10.92
C LEU A 40 -4.48 -5.26 12.45
N SER A 41 -3.35 -5.82 12.90
CA SER A 41 -2.96 -5.85 14.31
C SER A 41 -2.50 -4.48 14.86
N GLY A 42 -2.25 -3.49 14.00
CA GLY A 42 -1.70 -2.19 14.36
C GLY A 42 -0.18 -2.06 14.27
N GLU A 43 0.53 -3.12 13.85
CA GLU A 43 1.99 -3.09 13.64
C GLU A 43 2.36 -2.25 12.40
N LEU A 44 3.29 -1.30 12.54
CA LEU A 44 3.87 -0.56 11.41
C LEU A 44 4.79 -1.47 10.61
N VAL A 45 4.50 -1.65 9.31
CA VAL A 45 5.26 -2.60 8.46
C VAL A 45 5.91 -1.95 7.25
N GLY A 46 5.54 -0.71 6.91
CA GLY A 46 6.16 -0.02 5.80
C GLY A 46 5.53 1.33 5.54
N HIS A 47 5.86 1.91 4.38
CA HIS A 47 5.35 3.20 3.97
C HIS A 47 5.31 3.34 2.45
N LEU A 48 4.48 4.27 1.98
CA LEU A 48 4.42 4.72 0.60
C LEU A 48 5.52 5.77 0.36
N SER A 49 6.14 5.72 -0.81
CA SER A 49 7.23 6.63 -1.21
C SER A 49 6.74 7.97 -1.78
N ASP A 50 5.49 8.05 -2.26
CA ASP A 50 4.88 9.31 -2.68
C ASP A 50 3.38 9.36 -2.36
N ALA A 51 2.98 10.36 -1.58
CA ALA A 51 1.61 10.62 -1.18
C ALA A 51 0.84 11.47 -2.21
N SER A 52 1.51 12.06 -3.19
CA SER A 52 0.96 13.18 -3.98
C SER A 52 0.53 12.84 -5.42
N GLY A 53 0.82 11.63 -5.93
CA GLY A 53 0.35 11.15 -7.23
C GLY A 53 -0.93 10.30 -7.18
N SER A 54 -1.61 10.16 -8.34
CA SER A 54 -2.72 9.21 -8.56
C SER A 54 -2.28 7.75 -8.37
N ASP A 55 -1.00 7.47 -8.63
CA ASP A 55 -0.37 6.17 -8.44
C ASP A 55 0.50 6.19 -7.18
N LYS A 56 0.23 5.27 -6.24
CA LYS A 56 1.01 5.14 -5.01
C LYS A 56 2.10 4.13 -5.24
N ARG A 57 3.33 4.48 -4.86
CA ARG A 57 4.46 3.57 -4.91
C ARG A 57 4.84 3.12 -3.51
N LEU A 58 5.19 1.85 -3.39
CA LEU A 58 5.84 1.33 -2.19
C LEU A 58 7.26 1.85 -2.12
N ASP A 59 7.74 2.08 -0.91
CA ASP A 59 9.18 2.11 -0.69
C ASP A 59 9.80 0.73 -1.00
N LYS A 60 11.06 0.72 -1.45
CA LYS A 60 11.75 -0.51 -1.87
C LYS A 60 11.84 -1.55 -0.75
N ALA A 61 11.96 -1.14 0.52
CA ALA A 61 11.94 -2.07 1.65
C ALA A 61 10.55 -2.71 1.86
N THR A 62 9.50 -1.98 1.45
CA THR A 62 8.09 -2.34 1.61
C THR A 62 7.60 -3.30 0.51
N ASP A 63 8.33 -3.44 -0.61
CA ASP A 63 8.02 -4.40 -1.69
C ASP A 63 7.74 -5.82 -1.19
N ARG A 64 8.41 -6.24 -0.11
CA ARG A 64 8.31 -7.60 0.44
C ARG A 64 6.97 -7.90 1.10
N LEU A 65 6.17 -6.88 1.39
CA LEU A 65 4.88 -7.04 2.06
C LEU A 65 3.80 -7.62 1.14
N PHE A 66 3.88 -7.36 -0.17
CA PHE A 66 2.85 -7.70 -1.15
C PHE A 66 3.24 -8.87 -2.05
N ARG A 67 3.85 -9.90 -1.45
CA ARG A 67 4.37 -11.05 -2.19
C ARG A 67 3.28 -11.98 -2.71
#